data_AF-A0A958G4Q6-F1
#
_entry.id   AF-A0A958G4Q6-F1
#
_cell.length_a   1.000
_cell.length_b   1.000
_cell.length_c   1.000
_cell.angle_alpha   90.00
_cell.angle_beta   90.00
_cell.angle_gamma   90.00
#
_symmetry.space_group_name_H-M   'P 1'
#
loop_
_entity.id
_entity.type
_entity.pdbx_description
1 polymer ?
#
loop_
_entity_poly.entity_id
_entity_poly.type
_entity_poly.pdbx_seq_one_letter_code
_entity_poly.pdbx_strand_id
1 'polypeptide(L)'
;TSGGAGRGISCDGDILISSGTLAITSSGDGNAYTNELGQPDACLGHCLNSNGNMDLTGGDITLNHSGDGGKGISSDGDLTIGTAATVPLIHITTTGQPVTIVPGPNGEYAEAKAISVDSAITVANGNITIASADDGMKSKQSITINAGIINITNSVEGIESPNIFINGGEIGVKSSDDGLNATYGDDSHFNDGSILTINGGYVYVSATGGDPIDSNGNFYMNGGILVAHGPQSSPEVGVDVNGDFIVTGGFMVVSGTNSNMTQGPILSSTQRSVLLRTSTSISPGILFHIEDTNGNSLLTFAPERRYYSMIFSAPELSAGISYRLYTGGSSTGTVVNGLYSGGSYSGGTLRSTFNLTNMAQTVWF
;
A
#
# COMPACT_ATOMS: atom_id res chain seq x y z
N THR A 1 -1.71 -4.94 29.03
CA THR A 1 -0.93 -5.78 29.96
C THR A 1 0.53 -5.34 29.95
N SER A 2 1.31 -5.54 31.01
CA SER A 2 2.71 -5.03 31.08
C SER A 2 3.77 -6.07 31.43
N GLY A 3 3.38 -7.32 31.71
CA GLY A 3 4.35 -8.41 31.88
C GLY A 3 4.93 -8.82 30.54
N GLY A 4 6.20 -9.27 30.52
CA GLY A 4 6.88 -9.72 29.30
C GLY A 4 6.05 -10.76 28.53
N ALA A 5 6.02 -10.61 27.20
CA ALA A 5 5.18 -11.37 26.28
C ALA A 5 3.67 -11.43 26.65
N GLY A 6 3.18 -10.50 27.47
CA GLY A 6 1.82 -10.54 28.00
C GLY A 6 0.77 -10.23 26.94
N ARG A 7 -0.25 -11.08 26.82
CA ARG A 7 -1.35 -10.92 25.85
C ARG A 7 -2.57 -10.25 26.50
N GLY A 8 -3.30 -9.45 25.74
CA GLY A 8 -4.53 -8.78 26.20
C GLY A 8 -5.70 -9.76 26.30
N ILE A 9 -6.22 -10.17 25.14
CA ILE A 9 -7.15 -11.30 25.00
C ILE A 9 -6.45 -12.36 24.17
N SER A 10 -6.36 -13.58 24.70
CA SER A 10 -5.77 -14.73 24.02
C SER A 10 -6.73 -15.91 24.08
N CYS A 11 -6.95 -16.57 22.94
CA CYS A 11 -7.80 -17.75 22.83
C CYS A 11 -7.08 -18.85 22.03
N ASP A 12 -7.21 -20.10 22.46
CA ASP A 12 -6.72 -21.26 21.69
C ASP A 12 -7.67 -21.64 20.55
N GLY A 13 -8.89 -21.09 20.54
CA GLY A 13 -9.86 -21.22 19.45
C GLY A 13 -10.17 -19.83 18.88
N ASP A 14 -11.41 -19.64 18.46
CA ASP A 14 -11.82 -18.41 17.77
C ASP A 14 -12.08 -17.24 18.71
N ILE A 15 -11.91 -16.02 18.21
CA ILE A 15 -12.35 -14.77 18.86
C ILE A 15 -13.44 -14.11 17.99
N LEU A 16 -14.59 -13.82 18.60
CA LEU A 16 -15.66 -13.05 17.97
C LEU A 16 -15.94 -11.77 18.76
N ILE A 17 -15.77 -10.62 18.11
CA ILE A 17 -16.16 -9.30 18.62
C ILE A 17 -17.20 -8.69 17.69
N SER A 18 -18.46 -8.63 18.15
CA SER A 18 -19.59 -8.22 17.32
C SER A 18 -20.12 -6.81 17.60
N SER A 19 -19.85 -6.26 18.78
CA SER A 19 -20.28 -4.92 19.18
C SER A 19 -19.60 -4.47 20.48
N GLY A 20 -19.88 -3.24 20.90
CA GLY A 20 -19.37 -2.67 22.15
C GLY A 20 -18.06 -1.92 21.96
N THR A 21 -17.43 -1.54 23.07
CA THR A 21 -16.13 -0.87 23.08
C THR A 21 -15.09 -1.78 23.71
N LEU A 22 -13.96 -1.96 23.04
CA LEU A 22 -12.81 -2.69 23.54
C LEU A 22 -11.57 -1.81 23.44
N ALA A 23 -10.90 -1.57 24.57
CA ALA A 23 -9.63 -0.87 24.61
C ALA A 23 -8.58 -1.76 25.29
N ILE A 24 -7.52 -2.11 24.58
CA ILE A 24 -6.38 -2.88 25.11
C ILE A 24 -5.13 -2.05 24.94
N THR A 25 -4.38 -1.88 26.02
CA THR A 25 -3.05 -1.27 25.99
C THR A 25 -2.06 -2.24 26.62
N SER A 26 -1.04 -2.59 25.86
CA SER A 26 0.00 -3.55 26.21
C SER A 26 1.39 -2.96 26.01
N SER A 27 2.31 -3.31 26.89
CA SER A 27 3.67 -2.74 26.92
C SER A 27 4.75 -3.75 27.32
N GLY A 28 4.39 -5.02 27.43
CA GLY A 28 5.33 -6.06 27.82
C GLY A 28 6.18 -6.48 26.63
N ASP A 29 7.49 -6.43 26.79
CA ASP A 29 8.43 -6.80 25.73
C ASP A 29 8.41 -8.30 25.44
N GLY A 30 8.55 -8.64 24.17
CA GLY A 30 8.91 -9.98 23.76
C GLY A 30 10.38 -10.29 24.12
N ASN A 31 10.74 -11.56 24.11
CA ASN A 31 12.11 -11.99 24.39
C ASN A 31 12.50 -13.17 23.50
N ALA A 32 13.76 -13.21 23.09
CA ALA A 32 14.33 -14.40 22.47
C ALA A 32 14.53 -15.50 23.51
N TYR A 33 14.35 -16.75 23.09
CA TYR A 33 14.58 -17.94 23.89
C TYR A 33 15.04 -19.10 23.01
N THR A 34 15.34 -20.25 23.62
CA THR A 34 15.63 -21.49 22.91
C THR A 34 14.50 -22.47 23.18
N ASN A 35 13.85 -22.95 22.13
CA ASN A 35 12.73 -23.87 22.24
C ASN A 35 13.16 -25.28 22.66
N GLU A 36 12.18 -26.18 22.87
CA GLU A 36 12.44 -27.56 23.33
C GLU A 36 13.27 -28.40 22.34
N LEU A 37 13.35 -27.98 21.08
CA LEU A 37 14.17 -28.60 20.03
C LEU A 37 15.59 -28.01 19.95
N GLY A 38 15.94 -27.06 20.81
CA GLY A 38 17.24 -26.39 20.81
C GLY A 38 17.37 -25.29 19.75
N GLN A 39 16.27 -24.84 19.15
CA GLN A 39 16.27 -23.79 18.12
C GLN A 39 15.99 -22.41 18.74
N PRO A 40 16.64 -21.33 18.29
CA PRO A 40 16.26 -19.96 18.65
C PRO A 40 14.81 -19.66 18.26
N ASP A 41 14.10 -18.93 19.10
CA ASP A 41 12.71 -18.50 18.89
C ASP A 41 12.40 -17.25 19.73
N ALA A 42 11.22 -16.64 19.59
CA ALA A 42 10.77 -15.50 20.39
C ALA A 42 9.41 -15.76 21.06
N CYS A 43 9.29 -15.30 22.31
CA CYS A 43 7.99 -15.17 22.98
C CYS A 43 7.50 -13.72 22.84
N LEU A 44 6.28 -13.54 22.36
CA LEU A 44 5.74 -12.22 21.99
C LEU A 44 4.40 -11.93 22.66
N GLY A 45 4.18 -10.64 22.96
CA GLY A 45 2.92 -10.10 23.47
C GLY A 45 2.06 -9.52 22.35
N HIS A 46 0.75 -9.70 22.44
CA HIS A 46 -0.22 -9.20 21.46
C HIS A 46 -1.44 -8.60 22.17
N CYS A 47 -2.09 -7.60 21.58
CA CYS A 47 -3.35 -7.11 22.16
C CYS A 47 -4.46 -8.15 22.01
N LEU A 48 -4.68 -8.62 20.78
CA LEU A 48 -5.58 -9.73 20.46
C LEU A 48 -4.76 -10.89 19.87
N ASN A 49 -4.99 -12.10 20.38
CA ASN A 49 -4.37 -13.31 19.89
C ASN A 49 -5.36 -14.47 19.78
N SER A 50 -5.38 -15.15 18.64
CA SER A 50 -6.22 -16.31 18.38
C SER A 50 -5.40 -17.42 17.71
N ASN A 51 -5.47 -18.65 18.21
CA ASN A 51 -4.96 -19.81 17.45
C ASN A 51 -6.02 -20.35 16.46
N GLY A 52 -7.25 -19.86 16.54
CA GLY A 52 -8.30 -20.07 15.53
C GLY A 52 -8.53 -18.81 14.70
N ASN A 53 -9.74 -18.62 14.21
CA ASN A 53 -10.15 -17.45 13.45
C ASN A 53 -10.47 -16.25 14.37
N MET A 54 -10.36 -15.04 13.82
CA MET A 54 -10.75 -13.81 14.48
C MET A 54 -11.78 -13.04 13.64
N ASP A 55 -12.98 -12.86 14.19
CA ASP A 55 -14.08 -12.13 13.55
C ASP A 55 -14.36 -10.83 14.31
N LEU A 56 -13.88 -9.71 13.77
CA LEU A 56 -14.11 -8.35 14.27
C LEU A 56 -15.27 -7.71 13.50
N THR A 57 -16.48 -8.25 13.70
CA THR A 57 -17.66 -7.88 12.91
C THR A 57 -18.27 -6.53 13.32
N GLY A 58 -17.96 -6.01 14.51
CA GLY A 58 -18.44 -4.69 14.94
C GLY A 58 -17.75 -4.19 16.20
N GLY A 59 -18.14 -2.98 16.64
CA GLY A 59 -17.61 -2.34 17.84
C GLY A 59 -16.59 -1.23 17.57
N ASP A 60 -16.19 -0.56 18.65
CA ASP A 60 -15.12 0.43 18.72
C ASP A 60 -13.92 -0.20 19.43
N ILE A 61 -12.91 -0.58 18.65
CA ILE A 61 -11.76 -1.37 19.08
C ILE A 61 -10.51 -0.50 19.01
N THR A 62 -9.84 -0.30 20.13
CA THR A 62 -8.58 0.43 20.22
C THR A 62 -7.50 -0.49 20.82
N LEU A 63 -6.43 -0.74 20.06
CA LEU A 63 -5.33 -1.65 20.42
C LEU A 63 -4.01 -0.89 20.38
N ASN A 64 -3.33 -0.79 21.52
CA ASN A 64 -2.02 -0.15 21.62
C ASN A 64 -1.00 -1.15 22.14
N HIS A 65 0.09 -1.41 21.40
CA HIS A 65 1.19 -2.27 21.86
C HIS A 65 2.54 -1.57 21.75
N SER A 66 3.18 -1.27 22.89
CA SER A 66 4.47 -0.58 22.91
C SER A 66 5.68 -1.48 23.17
N GLY A 67 5.46 -2.73 23.59
CA GLY A 67 6.55 -3.67 23.86
C GLY A 67 7.15 -4.29 22.60
N ASP A 68 8.42 -4.68 22.68
CA ASP A 68 9.20 -5.22 21.55
C ASP A 68 8.57 -6.48 20.93
N GLY A 69 8.59 -6.55 19.60
CA GLY A 69 7.96 -7.60 18.78
C GLY A 69 6.44 -7.69 18.94
N GLY A 70 5.85 -6.69 19.60
CA GLY A 70 4.46 -6.72 20.01
C GLY A 70 3.49 -6.38 18.90
N LYS A 71 2.34 -7.07 18.87
CA LYS A 71 1.34 -6.93 17.81
C LYS A 71 0.01 -6.38 18.30
N GLY A 72 -0.71 -5.67 17.43
CA GLY A 72 -2.11 -5.33 17.67
C GLY A 72 -2.99 -6.58 17.59
N ILE A 73 -3.00 -7.20 16.42
CA ILE A 73 -3.76 -8.42 16.13
C ILE A 73 -2.80 -9.51 15.65
N SER A 74 -2.91 -10.70 16.24
CA SER A 74 -2.28 -11.94 15.79
C SER A 74 -3.33 -13.05 15.67
N SER A 75 -3.33 -13.77 14.55
CA SER A 75 -4.24 -14.89 14.32
C SER A 75 -3.57 -15.98 13.50
N ASP A 76 -3.66 -17.23 13.97
CA ASP A 76 -3.22 -18.39 13.19
C ASP A 76 -4.23 -18.69 12.06
N GLY A 77 -5.52 -18.53 12.35
CA GLY A 77 -6.61 -18.63 11.39
C GLY A 77 -6.94 -17.31 10.70
N ASP A 78 -8.06 -17.28 9.98
CA ASP A 78 -8.50 -16.11 9.21
C ASP A 78 -8.87 -14.92 10.11
N LEU A 79 -8.63 -13.70 9.63
CA LEU A 79 -9.13 -12.47 10.21
C LEU A 79 -10.21 -11.86 9.31
N THR A 80 -11.44 -11.77 9.82
CA THR A 80 -12.54 -11.06 9.16
C THR A 80 -12.82 -9.74 9.87
N ILE A 81 -12.80 -8.62 9.14
CA ILE A 81 -13.15 -7.29 9.66
C ILE A 81 -14.44 -6.80 9.02
N GLY A 82 -15.41 -6.49 9.88
CA GLY A 82 -16.73 -5.99 9.52
C GLY A 82 -17.57 -6.98 8.74
N THR A 83 -18.73 -6.51 8.27
CA THR A 83 -19.61 -7.23 7.36
C THR A 83 -20.23 -6.25 6.36
N ALA A 84 -21.06 -6.72 5.44
CA ALA A 84 -21.88 -5.83 4.62
C ALA A 84 -22.84 -4.94 5.45
N ALA A 85 -23.22 -5.37 6.67
CA ALA A 85 -24.17 -4.68 7.53
C ALA A 85 -23.53 -3.89 8.68
N THR A 86 -22.28 -4.17 9.02
CA THR A 86 -21.63 -3.63 10.22
C THR A 86 -20.25 -3.08 9.89
N VAL A 87 -19.99 -1.87 10.40
CA VAL A 87 -18.76 -1.10 10.15
C VAL A 87 -18.05 -0.90 11.48
N PRO A 88 -17.10 -1.79 11.87
CA PRO A 88 -16.32 -1.59 13.07
C PRO A 88 -15.43 -0.35 12.95
N LEU A 89 -15.18 0.32 14.06
CA LEU A 89 -14.15 1.35 14.19
C LEU A 89 -12.95 0.69 14.86
N ILE A 90 -11.80 0.68 14.20
CA ILE A 90 -10.59 0.00 14.68
C ILE A 90 -9.42 0.97 14.64
N HIS A 91 -8.77 1.17 15.77
CA HIS A 91 -7.53 1.93 15.89
C HIS A 91 -6.43 1.01 16.42
N ILE A 92 -5.33 0.89 15.69
CA ILE A 92 -4.19 0.08 16.11
C ILE A 92 -2.92 0.93 16.10
N THR A 93 -2.18 0.89 17.20
CA THR A 93 -0.86 1.51 17.29
C THR A 93 0.15 0.52 17.84
N THR A 94 1.25 0.30 17.12
CA THR A 94 2.42 -0.45 17.62
C THR A 94 3.66 0.44 17.56
N THR A 95 4.51 0.35 18.60
CA THR A 95 5.73 1.18 18.71
C THR A 95 6.97 0.40 19.17
N GLY A 96 6.82 -0.91 19.41
CA GLY A 96 7.91 -1.76 19.89
C GLY A 96 9.03 -1.90 18.87
N GLN A 97 10.25 -2.18 19.33
CA GLN A 97 11.35 -2.54 18.44
C GLN A 97 11.27 -4.03 18.06
N PRO A 98 11.99 -4.47 17.03
CA PRO A 98 12.13 -5.89 16.75
C PRO A 98 12.84 -6.63 17.89
N VAL A 99 12.38 -7.84 18.21
CA VAL A 99 13.12 -8.78 19.07
C VAL A 99 14.12 -9.53 18.20
N THR A 100 15.41 -9.42 18.50
CA THR A 100 16.46 -10.19 17.82
C THR A 100 16.43 -11.65 18.29
N ILE A 101 16.07 -12.58 17.40
CA ILE A 101 16.07 -14.03 17.65
C ILE A 101 17.46 -14.60 17.36
N VAL A 102 17.98 -14.33 16.16
CA VAL A 102 19.33 -14.68 15.75
C VAL A 102 20.07 -13.38 15.38
N PRO A 103 21.18 -13.03 16.04
CA PRO A 103 21.93 -11.83 15.69
C PRO A 103 22.81 -12.08 14.45
N GLY A 104 23.00 -11.04 13.63
CA GLY A 104 23.96 -11.06 12.54
C GLY A 104 23.45 -10.40 11.26
N PRO A 105 24.25 -10.43 10.18
CA PRO A 105 23.87 -9.85 8.89
C PRO A 105 22.68 -10.55 8.23
N ASN A 106 22.46 -11.82 8.58
CA ASN A 106 21.27 -12.61 8.18
C ASN A 106 20.47 -12.97 9.44
N GLY A 107 20.31 -11.99 10.33
CA GLY A 107 19.64 -12.19 11.60
C GLY A 107 18.16 -12.49 11.41
N GLU A 108 17.58 -13.19 12.38
CA GLU A 108 16.14 -13.45 12.46
C GLU A 108 15.56 -12.52 13.51
N TYR A 109 14.46 -11.86 13.18
CA TYR A 109 13.80 -10.88 14.05
C TYR A 109 12.31 -11.20 14.15
N ALA A 110 11.71 -10.79 15.26
CA ALA A 110 10.26 -10.72 15.41
C ALA A 110 9.85 -9.25 15.56
N GLU A 111 9.19 -8.71 14.54
CA GLU A 111 8.87 -7.29 14.47
C GLU A 111 7.50 -6.95 15.07
N ALA A 112 7.35 -5.67 15.45
CA ALA A 112 6.14 -5.13 16.01
C ALA A 112 5.17 -4.67 14.91
N LYS A 113 4.32 -5.59 14.42
CA LYS A 113 3.35 -5.34 13.35
C LYS A 113 1.96 -5.02 13.89
N ALA A 114 1.19 -4.17 13.23
CA ALA A 114 -0.16 -3.84 13.68
C ALA A 114 -1.12 -5.03 13.51
N ILE A 115 -1.16 -5.63 12.32
CA ILE A 115 -1.93 -6.85 12.02
C ILE A 115 -0.99 -7.86 11.36
N SER A 116 -0.92 -9.08 11.91
CA SER A 116 -0.14 -10.19 11.34
C SER A 116 -0.96 -11.47 11.45
N VAL A 117 -1.25 -12.09 10.32
CA VAL A 117 -2.14 -13.26 10.23
C VAL A 117 -1.48 -14.36 9.40
N ASP A 118 -1.56 -15.60 9.87
CA ASP A 118 -0.95 -16.75 9.19
C ASP A 118 -1.82 -17.32 8.05
N SER A 119 -3.11 -17.01 8.08
CA SER A 119 -4.07 -17.35 7.02
C SER A 119 -4.49 -16.10 6.23
N ALA A 120 -5.77 -15.91 5.92
CA ALA A 120 -6.24 -14.78 5.12
C ALA A 120 -6.76 -13.62 5.98
N ILE A 121 -6.62 -12.38 5.47
CA ILE A 121 -7.31 -11.20 5.99
C ILE A 121 -8.40 -10.81 5.01
N THR A 122 -9.64 -10.71 5.48
CA THR A 122 -10.76 -10.17 4.71
C THR A 122 -11.33 -8.94 5.40
N VAL A 123 -11.22 -7.77 4.76
CA VAL A 123 -11.93 -6.57 5.16
C VAL A 123 -13.21 -6.49 4.34
N ALA A 124 -14.33 -6.89 4.92
CA ALA A 124 -15.65 -6.72 4.30
C ALA A 124 -16.05 -5.24 4.30
N ASN A 125 -15.86 -4.56 5.44
CA ASN A 125 -16.04 -3.12 5.63
C ASN A 125 -15.41 -2.71 6.98
N GLY A 126 -15.21 -1.42 7.23
CA GLY A 126 -14.68 -0.91 8.51
C GLY A 126 -14.11 0.50 8.38
N ASN A 127 -13.91 1.17 9.51
CA ASN A 127 -13.06 2.36 9.59
C ASN A 127 -11.82 1.99 10.42
N ILE A 128 -10.71 1.77 9.73
CA ILE A 128 -9.49 1.19 10.29
C ILE A 128 -8.38 2.23 10.19
N THR A 129 -7.80 2.62 11.32
CA THR A 129 -6.63 3.49 11.37
C THR A 129 -5.47 2.75 12.02
N ILE A 130 -4.32 2.75 11.35
CA ILE A 130 -3.12 2.04 11.78
C ILE A 130 -1.94 3.01 11.85
N ALA A 131 -1.16 2.90 12.92
CA ALA A 131 0.19 3.44 13.02
C ALA A 131 1.10 2.31 13.54
N SER A 132 1.86 1.68 12.67
CA SER A 132 2.69 0.53 13.02
C SER A 132 4.16 0.91 13.08
N ALA A 133 4.91 0.30 14.01
CA ALA A 133 6.37 0.42 14.04
C ALA A 133 7.02 -0.29 12.85
N ASP A 134 6.35 -1.33 12.36
CA ASP A 134 6.75 -2.16 11.24
C ASP A 134 5.55 -2.29 10.30
N ASP A 135 5.13 -3.49 9.88
CA ASP A 135 4.07 -3.57 8.86
C ASP A 135 2.69 -3.16 9.37
N GLY A 136 1.92 -2.52 8.49
CA GLY A 136 0.53 -2.18 8.77
C GLY A 136 -0.36 -3.42 8.79
N MET A 137 -0.45 -4.12 7.67
CA MET A 137 -1.20 -5.37 7.54
C MET A 137 -0.37 -6.42 6.80
N LYS A 138 0.00 -7.50 7.49
CA LYS A 138 0.72 -8.65 6.91
C LYS A 138 -0.11 -9.92 6.98
N SER A 139 -0.16 -10.65 5.87
CA SER A 139 -0.83 -11.95 5.77
C SER A 139 0.04 -12.95 5.01
N LYS A 140 0.20 -14.16 5.54
CA LYS A 140 1.00 -15.21 4.87
C LYS A 140 0.28 -15.85 3.67
N GLN A 141 -1.00 -15.55 3.42
CA GLN A 141 -1.75 -16.12 2.28
C GLN A 141 -2.36 -15.07 1.36
N SER A 142 -3.26 -14.24 1.91
CA SER A 142 -3.93 -13.19 1.14
C SER A 142 -4.52 -12.07 2.00
N ILE A 143 -4.68 -10.91 1.39
CA ILE A 143 -5.44 -9.76 1.91
C ILE A 143 -6.48 -9.37 0.87
N THR A 144 -7.76 -9.44 1.24
CA THR A 144 -8.88 -8.99 0.40
C THR A 144 -9.60 -7.83 1.06
N ILE A 145 -9.67 -6.68 0.38
CA ILE A 145 -10.36 -5.47 0.84
C ILE A 145 -11.55 -5.21 -0.08
N ASN A 146 -12.76 -5.37 0.45
CA ASN A 146 -14.01 -5.22 -0.31
C ASN A 146 -14.59 -3.80 -0.22
N ALA A 147 -14.50 -3.18 0.95
CA ALA A 147 -14.97 -1.83 1.22
C ALA A 147 -14.34 -1.30 2.52
N GLY A 148 -14.73 -0.09 2.91
CA GLY A 148 -14.30 0.55 4.15
C GLY A 148 -13.33 1.71 3.92
N ILE A 149 -12.94 2.34 5.02
CA ILE A 149 -11.92 3.37 5.09
C ILE A 149 -10.74 2.75 5.84
N ILE A 150 -9.58 2.66 5.19
CA ILE A 150 -8.36 2.13 5.77
C ILE A 150 -7.29 3.20 5.66
N ASN A 151 -6.77 3.65 6.80
CA ASN A 151 -5.77 4.71 6.87
C ASN A 151 -4.55 4.22 7.65
N ILE A 152 -3.53 3.74 6.93
CA ILE A 152 -2.22 3.39 7.48
C ILE A 152 -1.36 4.66 7.43
N THR A 153 -1.15 5.24 8.60
CA THR A 153 -0.50 6.54 8.75
C THR A 153 1.02 6.45 8.94
N ASN A 154 1.50 5.27 9.33
CA ASN A 154 2.91 4.93 9.48
C ASN A 154 3.06 3.41 9.42
N SER A 155 4.07 2.93 8.70
CA SER A 155 4.51 1.55 8.68
C SER A 155 5.89 1.43 8.02
N VAL A 156 6.54 0.27 8.15
CA VAL A 156 7.66 -0.11 7.28
C VAL A 156 7.08 -0.51 5.94
N GLU A 157 6.39 -1.65 5.87
CA GLU A 157 5.53 -2.00 4.73
C GLU A 157 4.06 -1.67 5.04
N GLY A 158 3.32 -1.16 4.07
CA GLY A 158 1.91 -0.83 4.27
C GLY A 158 1.02 -2.07 4.38
N ILE A 159 0.83 -2.73 3.24
CA ILE A 159 0.01 -3.93 3.09
C ILE A 159 0.86 -4.98 2.36
N GLU A 160 1.16 -6.09 3.03
CA GLU A 160 2.06 -7.11 2.52
C GLU A 160 1.39 -8.49 2.57
N SER A 161 1.40 -9.19 1.44
CA SER A 161 0.91 -10.57 1.34
C SER A 161 1.24 -11.18 -0.01
N PRO A 162 1.30 -12.52 -0.17
CA PRO A 162 1.44 -13.10 -1.50
C PRO A 162 0.34 -12.72 -2.48
N ASN A 163 -0.89 -12.48 -1.98
CA ASN A 163 -2.01 -12.09 -2.82
C ASN A 163 -2.79 -10.93 -2.19
N ILE A 164 -2.81 -9.79 -2.87
CA ILE A 164 -3.53 -8.58 -2.43
C ILE A 164 -4.64 -8.27 -3.44
N PHE A 165 -5.88 -8.25 -2.97
CA PHE A 165 -7.06 -7.94 -3.78
C PHE A 165 -7.80 -6.74 -3.20
N ILE A 166 -7.77 -5.61 -3.91
CA ILE A 166 -8.52 -4.41 -3.56
C ILE A 166 -9.73 -4.31 -4.49
N ASN A 167 -10.90 -4.69 -3.98
CA ASN A 167 -12.17 -4.64 -4.70
C ASN A 167 -12.89 -3.29 -4.55
N GLY A 168 -12.61 -2.56 -3.48
CA GLY A 168 -13.24 -1.28 -3.18
C GLY A 168 -12.70 -0.64 -1.90
N GLY A 169 -13.35 0.45 -1.47
CA GLY A 169 -12.97 1.21 -0.27
C GLY A 169 -12.17 2.48 -0.56
N GLU A 170 -11.86 3.21 0.50
CA GLU A 170 -10.94 4.35 0.52
C GLU A 170 -9.72 3.94 1.36
N ILE A 171 -8.58 3.75 0.69
CA ILE A 171 -7.36 3.20 1.27
C ILE A 171 -6.29 4.27 1.15
N GLY A 172 -5.72 4.67 2.28
CA GLY A 172 -4.55 5.55 2.35
C GLY A 172 -3.42 4.84 3.08
N VAL A 173 -2.25 4.79 2.45
CA VAL A 173 -1.06 4.12 2.99
C VAL A 173 0.14 5.06 2.95
N LYS A 174 0.81 5.19 4.09
CA LYS A 174 2.11 5.86 4.23
C LYS A 174 3.10 4.88 4.86
N SER A 175 4.14 4.59 4.10
CA SER A 175 5.16 3.59 4.44
C SER A 175 6.56 4.21 4.34
N SER A 176 7.49 3.71 5.18
CA SER A 176 8.89 4.04 5.01
C SER A 176 9.54 3.20 3.93
N ASP A 177 9.10 1.95 3.79
CA ASP A 177 9.47 1.02 2.73
C ASP A 177 8.29 0.87 1.75
N ASP A 178 7.94 -0.34 1.33
CA ASP A 178 6.91 -0.56 0.32
C ASP A 178 5.50 -0.23 0.79
N GLY A 179 4.70 0.31 -0.12
CA GLY A 179 3.34 0.70 0.18
C GLY A 179 2.39 -0.49 0.13
N LEU A 180 2.22 -1.06 -1.06
CA LEU A 180 1.58 -2.35 -1.28
C LEU A 180 2.68 -3.30 -1.76
N ASN A 181 2.91 -4.40 -1.04
CA ASN A 181 3.91 -5.39 -1.41
C ASN A 181 3.25 -6.77 -1.61
N ALA A 182 3.12 -7.18 -2.87
CA ALA A 182 2.72 -8.55 -3.19
C ALA A 182 3.96 -9.45 -3.31
N THR A 183 4.16 -10.33 -2.34
CA THR A 183 5.38 -11.16 -2.27
C THR A 183 5.17 -12.45 -1.47
N TYR A 184 5.84 -13.53 -1.88
CA TYR A 184 6.02 -14.75 -1.06
C TYR A 184 7.16 -14.62 -0.05
N GLY A 185 7.85 -13.48 -0.02
CA GLY A 185 9.00 -13.22 0.85
C GLY A 185 10.26 -13.99 0.41
N ASP A 186 10.34 -14.38 -0.86
CA ASP A 186 11.61 -14.81 -1.42
C ASP A 186 12.41 -13.58 -1.86
N ASP A 187 13.70 -13.52 -1.51
CA ASP A 187 14.59 -12.42 -1.93
C ASP A 187 15.00 -12.55 -3.42
N SER A 188 14.16 -13.22 -4.23
CA SER A 188 14.45 -13.46 -5.63
C SER A 188 13.97 -12.28 -6.47
N HIS A 189 14.73 -11.96 -7.52
CA HIS A 189 14.35 -10.90 -8.46
C HIS A 189 13.54 -11.47 -9.64
N PHE A 190 12.84 -12.58 -9.40
CA PHE A 190 12.06 -13.29 -10.41
C PHE A 190 10.57 -13.18 -10.06
N ASN A 191 9.73 -13.47 -11.05
CA ASN A 191 8.30 -13.60 -10.82
C ASN A 191 8.04 -14.80 -9.88
N ASP A 192 7.70 -14.53 -8.62
CA ASP A 192 7.40 -15.52 -7.58
C ASP A 192 5.95 -16.05 -7.66
N GLY A 193 5.15 -15.49 -8.57
CA GLY A 193 3.74 -15.83 -8.77
C GLY A 193 2.77 -15.12 -7.83
N SER A 194 3.24 -14.19 -7.00
CA SER A 194 2.39 -13.30 -6.20
C SER A 194 1.51 -12.40 -7.09
N ILE A 195 0.44 -11.88 -6.52
CA ILE A 195 -0.55 -11.10 -7.28
C ILE A 195 -1.00 -9.89 -6.48
N LEU A 196 -0.78 -8.70 -7.05
CA LEU A 196 -1.48 -7.48 -6.67
C LEU A 196 -2.61 -7.21 -7.68
N THR A 197 -3.83 -7.01 -7.19
CA THR A 197 -4.97 -6.63 -8.04
C THR A 197 -5.76 -5.48 -7.42
N ILE A 198 -5.97 -4.42 -8.20
CA ILE A 198 -6.88 -3.32 -7.89
C ILE A 198 -8.06 -3.38 -8.86
N ASN A 199 -9.23 -3.80 -8.36
CA ASN A 199 -10.47 -3.85 -9.13
C ASN A 199 -11.32 -2.58 -8.95
N GLY A 200 -11.14 -1.84 -7.86
CA GLY A 200 -11.97 -0.68 -7.53
C GLY A 200 -11.47 0.10 -6.32
N GLY A 201 -12.26 1.09 -5.92
CA GLY A 201 -11.95 1.95 -4.76
C GLY A 201 -11.06 3.14 -5.10
N TYR A 202 -10.71 3.90 -4.07
CA TYR A 202 -9.71 4.96 -4.10
C TYR A 202 -8.50 4.51 -3.27
N VAL A 203 -7.35 4.35 -3.92
CA VAL A 203 -6.12 3.85 -3.30
C VAL A 203 -5.04 4.92 -3.42
N TYR A 204 -4.66 5.49 -2.28
CA TYR A 204 -3.53 6.39 -2.14
C TYR A 204 -2.38 5.69 -1.44
N VAL A 205 -1.20 5.80 -2.02
CA VAL A 205 0.02 5.20 -1.48
C VAL A 205 1.18 6.18 -1.55
N SER A 206 1.93 6.31 -0.47
CA SER A 206 3.08 7.22 -0.40
C SER A 206 4.22 6.56 0.36
N ALA A 207 5.16 5.99 -0.39
CA ALA A 207 6.38 5.37 0.13
C ALA A 207 7.54 6.36 0.11
N THR A 208 8.31 6.46 1.19
CA THR A 208 9.47 7.38 1.25
C THR A 208 10.79 6.76 0.84
N GLY A 209 10.97 5.48 1.15
CA GLY A 209 12.21 4.72 0.98
C GLY A 209 12.05 3.52 0.04
N GLY A 210 10.88 2.88 0.04
CA GLY A 210 10.51 1.77 -0.85
C GLY A 210 9.66 2.18 -2.05
N ASP A 211 9.10 1.18 -2.71
CA ASP A 211 8.17 1.29 -3.83
C ASP A 211 6.73 1.43 -3.33
N PRO A 212 5.98 2.47 -3.75
CA PRO A 212 4.57 2.55 -3.38
C PRO A 212 3.78 1.32 -3.85
N ILE A 213 4.17 0.75 -4.98
CA ILE A 213 3.55 -0.42 -5.58
C ILE A 213 4.67 -1.40 -5.90
N ASP A 214 4.80 -2.44 -5.07
CA ASP A 214 5.71 -3.55 -5.29
C ASP A 214 4.91 -4.85 -5.49
N SER A 215 5.37 -5.64 -6.44
CA SER A 215 4.85 -6.96 -6.72
C SER A 215 5.96 -7.83 -7.28
N ASN A 216 6.46 -8.75 -6.45
CA ASN A 216 7.37 -9.80 -6.89
C ASN A 216 6.74 -10.78 -7.89
N GLY A 217 5.44 -10.67 -8.17
CA GLY A 217 4.75 -11.38 -9.24
C GLY A 217 4.06 -10.43 -10.21
N ASN A 218 2.74 -10.46 -10.31
CA ASN A 218 1.97 -9.69 -11.31
C ASN A 218 1.14 -8.58 -10.68
N PHE A 219 0.99 -7.46 -11.39
CA PHE A 219 0.11 -6.36 -11.02
C PHE A 219 -1.00 -6.14 -12.05
N TYR A 220 -2.26 -6.28 -11.60
CA TYR A 220 -3.45 -6.03 -12.40
C TYR A 220 -4.23 -4.83 -11.89
N MET A 221 -4.47 -3.85 -12.76
CA MET A 221 -5.37 -2.73 -12.47
C MET A 221 -6.60 -2.80 -13.38
N ASN A 222 -7.73 -3.22 -12.80
CA ASN A 222 -8.98 -3.44 -13.53
C ASN A 222 -9.99 -2.29 -13.35
N GLY A 223 -9.78 -1.42 -12.37
CA GLY A 223 -10.67 -0.30 -12.07
C GLY A 223 -10.18 0.56 -10.92
N GLY A 224 -11.06 1.45 -10.45
CA GLY A 224 -10.76 2.34 -9.31
C GLY A 224 -9.86 3.51 -9.66
N ILE A 225 -9.34 4.17 -8.62
CA ILE A 225 -8.40 5.28 -8.68
C ILE A 225 -7.16 4.88 -7.88
N LEU A 226 -5.98 4.90 -8.52
CA LEU A 226 -4.68 4.75 -7.87
C LEU A 226 -3.90 6.07 -7.97
N VAL A 227 -3.50 6.59 -6.81
CA VAL A 227 -2.65 7.77 -6.68
C VAL A 227 -1.43 7.38 -5.85
N ALA A 228 -0.27 7.27 -6.48
CA ALA A 228 0.95 6.87 -5.80
C ALA A 228 2.08 7.91 -5.91
N HIS A 229 2.76 8.14 -4.80
CA HIS A 229 3.91 9.03 -4.71
C HIS A 229 5.16 8.21 -4.43
N GLY A 230 5.98 8.01 -5.46
CA GLY A 230 7.27 7.33 -5.37
C GLY A 230 8.28 7.98 -4.44
N PRO A 231 9.40 7.29 -4.19
CA PRO A 231 10.44 7.67 -3.25
C PRO A 231 11.31 8.81 -3.81
N GLN A 232 12.25 9.28 -3.00
CA GLN A 232 13.09 10.46 -3.32
C GLN A 232 14.25 10.14 -4.27
N SER A 233 14.68 8.87 -4.35
CA SER A 233 15.88 8.44 -5.07
C SER A 233 15.81 6.96 -5.44
N SER A 234 16.52 6.59 -6.51
CA SER A 234 16.79 5.20 -6.89
C SER A 234 17.64 4.48 -5.81
N PRO A 235 17.66 3.13 -5.77
CA PRO A 235 17.17 2.18 -6.78
C PRO A 235 15.65 2.19 -6.96
N GLU A 236 14.91 2.44 -5.87
CA GLU A 236 13.46 2.37 -5.83
C GLU A 236 12.76 3.34 -6.78
N VAL A 237 11.56 2.95 -7.18
CA VAL A 237 10.74 3.46 -8.27
C VAL A 237 9.31 3.73 -7.81
N GLY A 238 8.43 4.09 -8.74
CA GLY A 238 7.02 4.30 -8.42
C GLY A 238 6.22 3.00 -8.42
N VAL A 239 6.65 2.05 -9.26
CA VAL A 239 6.04 0.74 -9.47
C VAL A 239 7.16 -0.23 -9.83
N ASP A 240 7.33 -1.30 -9.06
CA ASP A 240 8.17 -2.46 -9.36
C ASP A 240 7.29 -3.72 -9.42
N VAL A 241 7.47 -4.50 -10.50
CA VAL A 241 6.67 -5.64 -10.90
C VAL A 241 7.56 -6.62 -11.66
N ASN A 242 7.86 -7.79 -11.07
CA ASN A 242 8.69 -8.80 -11.73
C ASN A 242 7.97 -9.55 -12.88
N GLY A 243 6.64 -9.44 -12.94
CA GLY A 243 5.77 -10.10 -13.91
C GLY A 243 4.98 -9.15 -14.82
N ASP A 244 3.73 -9.53 -15.10
CA ASP A 244 2.84 -8.75 -15.94
C ASP A 244 2.28 -7.55 -15.18
N PHE A 245 2.50 -6.35 -15.70
CA PHE A 245 1.79 -5.14 -15.29
C PHE A 245 0.73 -4.79 -16.33
N ILE A 246 -0.54 -5.14 -16.06
CA ILE A 246 -1.65 -5.01 -17.02
C ILE A 246 -2.71 -4.06 -16.48
N VAL A 247 -3.12 -3.10 -17.31
CA VAL A 247 -4.21 -2.16 -17.01
C VAL A 247 -5.39 -2.42 -17.95
N THR A 248 -6.54 -2.74 -17.37
CA THR A 248 -7.80 -2.96 -18.11
C THR A 248 -8.87 -1.93 -17.78
N GLY A 249 -8.70 -1.15 -16.71
CA GLY A 249 -9.63 -0.09 -16.34
C GLY A 249 -9.10 0.81 -15.22
N GLY A 250 -9.78 1.94 -14.99
CA GLY A 250 -9.55 2.83 -13.85
C GLY A 250 -8.70 4.07 -14.17
N PHE A 251 -8.38 4.84 -13.15
CA PHE A 251 -7.51 6.01 -13.25
C PHE A 251 -6.24 5.76 -12.43
N MET A 252 -5.07 5.91 -13.02
CA MET A 252 -3.79 5.69 -12.36
C MET A 252 -2.87 6.87 -12.58
N VAL A 253 -2.29 7.40 -11.50
CA VAL A 253 -1.14 8.30 -11.57
C VAL A 253 -0.10 7.88 -10.53
N VAL A 254 1.12 7.65 -10.98
CA VAL A 254 2.25 7.29 -10.12
C VAL A 254 3.46 8.13 -10.46
N SER A 255 3.95 8.94 -9.52
CA SER A 255 5.24 9.63 -9.70
C SER A 255 6.40 8.73 -9.32
N GLY A 256 7.53 8.84 -10.02
CA GLY A 256 8.70 8.03 -9.73
C GLY A 256 10.04 8.76 -9.89
N THR A 257 11.09 8.01 -9.58
CA THR A 257 12.49 8.45 -9.58
C THR A 257 13.12 8.40 -10.99
N ASN A 258 14.37 8.85 -11.11
CA ASN A 258 15.16 8.70 -12.33
C ASN A 258 15.82 7.32 -12.37
N SER A 259 15.05 6.26 -12.60
CA SER A 259 15.57 4.89 -12.56
C SER A 259 15.28 4.15 -13.87
N ASN A 260 16.26 3.40 -14.37
CA ASN A 260 16.03 2.47 -15.47
C ASN A 260 15.20 1.25 -15.04
N MET A 261 15.00 1.07 -13.73
CA MET A 261 14.12 0.04 -13.16
C MET A 261 12.65 0.44 -13.24
N THR A 262 12.30 1.71 -13.53
CA THR A 262 10.89 2.10 -13.57
C THR A 262 10.16 1.35 -14.68
N GLN A 263 9.24 0.50 -14.26
CA GLN A 263 8.37 -0.26 -15.14
C GLN A 263 7.05 0.49 -15.37
N GLY A 264 6.35 0.09 -16.43
CA GLY A 264 5.02 0.60 -16.75
C GLY A 264 4.19 -0.51 -17.37
N PRO A 265 2.90 -0.26 -17.62
CA PRO A 265 2.04 -1.31 -18.15
C PRO A 265 2.52 -1.85 -19.49
N ILE A 266 2.15 -3.09 -19.81
CA ILE A 266 2.57 -3.77 -21.05
C ILE A 266 1.49 -3.73 -22.14
N LEU A 267 1.85 -4.14 -23.36
CA LEU A 267 1.00 -4.05 -24.56
C LEU A 267 -0.27 -4.93 -24.53
N SER A 268 -0.32 -5.94 -23.65
CA SER A 268 -1.52 -6.76 -23.44
C SER A 268 -2.63 -6.06 -22.64
N SER A 269 -2.34 -4.85 -22.11
CA SER A 269 -3.34 -3.96 -21.52
C SER A 269 -4.47 -3.62 -22.51
N THR A 270 -5.68 -3.40 -21.99
CA THR A 270 -6.85 -2.99 -22.79
C THR A 270 -7.25 -1.53 -22.58
N GLN A 271 -6.75 -0.91 -21.51
CA GLN A 271 -6.79 0.53 -21.31
C GLN A 271 -5.41 1.15 -21.60
N ARG A 272 -5.40 2.34 -22.21
CA ARG A 272 -4.15 3.01 -22.58
C ARG A 272 -3.41 3.55 -21.37
N SER A 273 -2.09 3.45 -21.42
CA SER A 273 -1.18 4.02 -20.44
C SER A 273 0.02 4.68 -21.10
N VAL A 274 0.64 5.60 -20.37
CA VAL A 274 1.86 6.28 -20.78
C VAL A 274 2.84 6.35 -19.61
N LEU A 275 4.08 5.93 -19.85
CA LEU A 275 5.22 6.18 -18.97
C LEU A 275 5.96 7.42 -19.48
N LEU A 276 5.76 8.55 -18.80
CA LEU A 276 6.40 9.83 -19.11
C LEU A 276 7.69 9.93 -18.32
N ARG A 277 8.81 10.25 -18.97
CA ARG A 277 10.15 10.29 -18.35
C ARG A 277 10.90 11.57 -18.71
N THR A 278 11.68 12.10 -17.78
CA THR A 278 12.63 13.19 -18.02
C THR A 278 13.95 12.94 -17.30
N SER A 279 15.04 13.47 -17.83
CA SER A 279 16.36 13.44 -17.17
C SER A 279 16.56 14.64 -16.22
N THR A 280 15.64 15.60 -16.23
CA THR A 280 15.72 16.80 -15.40
C THR A 280 14.80 16.65 -14.18
N SER A 281 15.36 16.83 -12.98
CA SER A 281 14.57 16.76 -11.75
C SER A 281 13.48 17.82 -11.73
N ILE A 282 12.28 17.44 -11.30
CA ILE A 282 11.21 18.39 -11.00
C ILE A 282 10.97 18.39 -9.48
N SER A 283 10.93 19.58 -8.89
CA SER A 283 10.79 19.77 -7.45
C SER A 283 9.42 19.28 -6.93
N PRO A 284 9.34 18.85 -5.66
CA PRO A 284 8.06 18.52 -5.02
C PRO A 284 7.02 19.64 -5.18
N GLY A 285 5.74 19.27 -5.29
CA GLY A 285 4.62 20.20 -5.37
C GLY A 285 4.48 20.96 -6.70
N ILE A 286 5.45 20.88 -7.61
CA ILE A 286 5.29 21.42 -8.96
C ILE A 286 4.27 20.57 -9.71
N LEU A 287 3.21 21.20 -10.21
CA LEU A 287 2.13 20.47 -10.88
C LEU A 287 2.64 19.79 -12.15
N PHE A 288 2.13 18.59 -12.38
CA PHE A 288 2.22 17.85 -13.62
C PHE A 288 0.82 17.80 -14.23
N HIS A 289 0.68 18.28 -15.45
CA HIS A 289 -0.62 18.44 -16.08
C HIS A 289 -0.64 17.88 -17.49
N ILE A 290 -1.68 17.12 -17.81
CA ILE A 290 -1.94 16.60 -19.15
C ILE A 290 -3.32 17.05 -19.60
N GLU A 291 -3.39 17.61 -20.80
CA GLU A 291 -4.63 17.95 -21.49
C GLU A 291 -4.66 17.46 -22.94
N ASP A 292 -5.86 17.29 -23.49
CA ASP A 292 -6.06 16.98 -24.91
C ASP A 292 -5.84 18.21 -25.81
N THR A 293 -6.05 18.05 -27.12
CA THR A 293 -5.96 19.16 -28.09
C THR A 293 -7.04 20.23 -27.95
N ASN A 294 -8.16 19.92 -27.29
CA ASN A 294 -9.25 20.85 -27.04
C ASN A 294 -9.07 21.64 -25.73
N GLY A 295 -8.05 21.30 -24.92
CA GLY A 295 -7.82 21.89 -23.61
C GLY A 295 -8.63 21.25 -22.49
N ASN A 296 -9.16 20.05 -22.71
CA ASN A 296 -9.77 19.27 -21.63
C ASN A 296 -8.65 18.67 -20.77
N SER A 297 -8.68 18.96 -19.46
CA SER A 297 -7.73 18.39 -18.49
C SER A 297 -8.00 16.90 -18.30
N LEU A 298 -6.96 16.08 -18.42
CA LEU A 298 -6.98 14.65 -18.08
C LEU A 298 -6.28 14.37 -16.74
N LEU A 299 -5.22 15.13 -16.43
CA LEU A 299 -4.47 14.97 -15.20
C LEU A 299 -4.01 16.33 -14.70
N THR A 300 -4.16 16.58 -13.40
CA THR A 300 -3.43 17.64 -12.69
C THR A 300 -2.97 17.07 -11.35
N PHE A 301 -1.68 16.88 -11.18
CA PHE A 301 -1.12 16.15 -10.04
C PHE A 301 0.10 16.86 -9.47
N ALA A 302 0.19 16.94 -8.15
CA ALA A 302 1.31 17.51 -7.40
C ALA A 302 2.03 16.39 -6.62
N PRO A 303 3.14 15.84 -7.13
CA PRO A 303 3.94 14.88 -6.38
C PRO A 303 4.43 15.42 -5.05
N GLU A 304 4.37 14.60 -4.01
CA GLU A 304 4.84 14.91 -2.67
C GLU A 304 6.37 15.00 -2.59
N ARG A 305 7.07 14.40 -3.56
CA ARG A 305 8.53 14.30 -3.61
C ARG A 305 9.05 14.73 -4.99
N ARG A 306 10.38 14.88 -5.06
CA ARG A 306 11.06 15.17 -6.33
C ARG A 306 10.81 14.01 -7.27
N TYR A 307 10.44 14.31 -8.51
CA TYR A 307 10.09 13.29 -9.49
C TYR A 307 10.77 13.51 -10.84
N TYR A 308 10.85 12.43 -11.60
CA TYR A 308 11.43 12.35 -12.93
C TYR A 308 10.55 11.56 -13.91
N SER A 309 9.63 10.75 -13.38
CA SER A 309 8.71 9.96 -14.17
C SER A 309 7.29 10.06 -13.65
N MET A 310 6.35 9.79 -14.56
CA MET A 310 4.94 9.61 -14.29
C MET A 310 4.41 8.42 -15.07
N ILE A 311 3.81 7.46 -14.39
CA ILE A 311 2.98 6.44 -15.03
C ILE A 311 1.55 6.96 -14.96
N PHE A 312 0.91 7.09 -16.12
CA PHE A 312 -0.46 7.61 -16.21
C PHE A 312 -1.33 6.69 -17.05
N SER A 313 -2.53 6.37 -16.56
CA SER A 313 -3.59 5.72 -17.31
C SER A 313 -4.93 6.32 -16.94
N ALA A 314 -5.81 6.51 -17.92
CA ALA A 314 -7.16 6.98 -17.70
C ALA A 314 -8.08 6.49 -18.85
N PRO A 315 -9.38 6.31 -18.62
CA PRO A 315 -10.32 5.85 -19.64
C PRO A 315 -10.41 6.80 -20.85
N GLU A 316 -10.10 8.08 -20.66
CA GLU A 316 -10.13 9.12 -21.69
C GLU A 316 -8.97 9.00 -22.70
N LEU A 317 -7.90 8.25 -22.36
CA LEU A 317 -6.76 8.06 -23.26
C LEU A 317 -7.15 7.22 -24.48
N SER A 318 -7.16 7.87 -25.64
CA SER A 318 -7.54 7.30 -26.93
C SER A 318 -6.39 7.23 -27.93
N ALA A 319 -6.41 6.23 -28.82
CA ALA A 319 -5.45 6.10 -29.91
C ALA A 319 -5.60 7.21 -30.96
N GLY A 320 -4.47 7.64 -31.51
CA GLY A 320 -4.40 8.67 -32.56
C GLY A 320 -4.65 10.09 -32.08
N ILE A 321 -4.86 10.30 -30.78
CA ILE A 321 -5.03 11.61 -30.17
C ILE A 321 -3.69 12.16 -29.68
N SER A 322 -3.48 13.46 -29.88
CA SER A 322 -2.36 14.22 -29.33
C SER A 322 -2.70 14.76 -27.95
N TYR A 323 -1.75 14.67 -27.02
CA TYR A 323 -1.84 15.24 -25.68
C TYR A 323 -0.70 16.21 -25.45
N ARG A 324 -0.95 17.22 -24.61
CA ARG A 324 0.02 18.24 -24.23
C ARG A 324 0.38 18.05 -22.76
N LEU A 325 1.67 17.92 -22.50
CA LEU A 325 2.23 17.79 -21.15
C LEU A 325 2.77 19.14 -20.68
N TYR A 326 2.37 19.56 -19.50
CA TYR A 326 2.83 20.77 -18.84
C TYR A 326 3.40 20.49 -17.46
N THR A 327 4.31 21.36 -17.01
CA THR A 327 4.72 21.43 -15.60
C THR A 327 4.62 22.86 -15.04
N GLY A 328 4.42 22.97 -13.72
CA GLY A 328 4.22 24.26 -13.04
C GLY A 328 2.79 24.78 -13.17
N GLY A 329 2.60 26.10 -13.18
CA GLY A 329 1.27 26.70 -13.22
C GLY A 329 0.51 26.58 -11.90
N SER A 330 -0.82 26.67 -11.99
CA SER A 330 -1.73 26.61 -10.84
C SER A 330 -3.05 25.94 -11.23
N SER A 331 -3.75 25.39 -10.24
CA SER A 331 -5.09 24.82 -10.41
C SER A 331 -6.03 25.37 -9.36
N THR A 332 -7.28 25.65 -9.74
CA THR A 332 -8.36 25.99 -8.81
C THR A 332 -9.14 24.77 -8.33
N GLY A 333 -8.73 23.57 -8.72
CA GLY A 333 -9.38 22.32 -8.33
C GLY A 333 -9.19 21.99 -6.84
N THR A 334 -10.00 21.06 -6.34
CA THR A 334 -9.82 20.50 -5.01
C THR A 334 -8.71 19.45 -5.06
N VAL A 335 -7.72 19.61 -4.19
CA VAL A 335 -6.60 18.67 -4.07
C VAL A 335 -6.86 17.66 -2.96
N VAL A 336 -6.72 16.38 -3.30
CA VAL A 336 -6.73 15.26 -2.37
C VAL A 336 -5.53 14.39 -2.73
N ASN A 337 -4.63 14.18 -1.77
CA ASN A 337 -3.43 13.35 -1.95
C ASN A 337 -2.57 13.72 -3.17
N GLY A 338 -2.46 15.02 -3.44
CA GLY A 338 -1.75 15.57 -4.61
C GLY A 338 -2.55 15.57 -5.91
N LEU A 339 -3.63 14.79 -6.05
CA LEU A 339 -4.49 14.79 -7.22
C LEU A 339 -5.50 15.94 -7.15
N TYR A 340 -5.54 16.78 -8.18
CA TYR A 340 -6.51 17.85 -8.31
C TYR A 340 -7.71 17.36 -9.13
N SER A 341 -8.91 17.63 -8.61
CA SER A 341 -10.18 17.33 -9.26
C SER A 341 -11.07 18.56 -9.34
N GLY A 342 -11.80 18.69 -10.46
CA GLY A 342 -12.56 19.89 -10.78
C GLY A 342 -11.68 21.14 -10.99
N GLY A 343 -12.34 22.28 -11.21
CA GLY A 343 -11.65 23.56 -11.43
C GLY A 343 -10.95 23.68 -12.78
N SER A 344 -10.00 24.61 -12.89
CA SER A 344 -9.24 24.89 -14.11
C SER A 344 -7.76 25.03 -13.82
N TYR A 345 -6.95 24.46 -14.70
CA TYR A 345 -5.50 24.60 -14.71
C TYR A 345 -5.07 25.77 -15.61
N SER A 346 -4.03 26.52 -15.23
CA SER A 346 -3.46 27.57 -16.08
C SER A 346 -2.01 27.93 -15.71
N GLY A 347 -1.30 28.55 -16.66
CA GLY A 347 -0.02 29.23 -16.43
C GLY A 347 1.22 28.35 -16.34
N GLY A 348 1.14 27.05 -16.64
CA GLY A 348 2.31 26.18 -16.67
C GLY A 348 3.09 26.20 -17.98
N THR A 349 4.27 25.57 -17.95
CA THR A 349 5.19 25.48 -19.08
C THR A 349 4.92 24.21 -19.88
N LEU A 350 4.66 24.34 -21.18
CA LEU A 350 4.56 23.19 -22.08
C LEU A 350 5.92 22.48 -22.15
N ARG A 351 5.94 21.19 -21.85
CA ARG A 351 7.13 20.34 -21.88
C ARG A 351 7.20 19.49 -23.14
N SER A 352 6.06 18.93 -23.56
CA SER A 352 6.00 18.05 -24.72
C SER A 352 4.59 17.98 -25.29
N THR A 353 4.50 17.60 -26.56
CA THR A 353 3.25 17.15 -27.21
C THR A 353 3.52 15.76 -27.75
N PHE A 354 2.67 14.79 -27.39
CA PHE A 354 2.85 13.40 -27.77
C PHE A 354 1.55 12.78 -28.27
N ASN A 355 1.69 11.82 -29.20
CA ASN A 355 0.55 11.04 -29.70
C ASN A 355 0.58 9.67 -29.05
N LEU A 356 -0.58 9.18 -28.61
CA LEU A 356 -0.72 7.78 -28.19
C LEU A 356 -1.15 6.91 -29.35
N THR A 357 -0.36 5.88 -29.67
CA THR A 357 -0.71 4.89 -30.69
C THR A 357 -0.94 3.52 -30.08
N ASN A 358 -0.03 3.09 -29.20
CA ASN A 358 -0.05 1.78 -28.56
C ASN A 358 -0.85 1.76 -27.26
N MET A 359 -1.15 0.56 -26.75
CA MET A 359 -1.79 0.40 -25.43
C MET A 359 -0.89 0.85 -24.28
N ALA A 360 0.41 0.63 -24.42
CA ALA A 360 1.42 1.17 -23.52
C ALA A 360 2.50 1.87 -24.33
N GLN A 361 2.96 3.03 -23.84
CA GLN A 361 3.95 3.84 -24.54
C GLN A 361 4.83 4.60 -23.56
N THR A 362 6.13 4.65 -23.85
CA THR A 362 7.07 5.52 -23.14
C THR A 362 7.29 6.82 -23.91
N VAL A 363 7.25 7.96 -23.22
CA VAL A 363 7.45 9.29 -23.80
C VAL A 363 8.49 10.04 -22.97
N TRP A 364 9.49 10.61 -23.65
CA TRP A 364 10.50 11.47 -23.03
C TRP A 364 10.15 12.96 -23.20
N PHE A 365 10.41 13.77 -22.18
CA PHE A 365 10.12 15.22 -22.14
C PHE A 365 11.11 16.03 -21.28
#